data_AF-A0A6I4JRX5-F1
#
_entry.id   AF-A0A6I4JRX5-F1
#
_cell.length_a   1.000
_cell.length_b   1.000
_cell.length_c   1.000
_cell.angle_alpha   90.00
_cell.angle_beta   90.00
_cell.angle_gamma   90.00
#
_symmetry.space_group_name_H-M   'P 1'
#
loop_
_entity.id
_entity.type
_entity.pdbx_description
1 polymer ?
#
loop_
_entity_poly.entity_id
_entity_poly.type
_entity_poly.pdbx_seq_one_letter_code
_entity_poly.pdbx_strand_id
1 'polypeptide(L)' 'MRSLTLDMPNGRELNDELDLATSLMMSIPVELIGSVQWREASSRQYQAFRKWREYLHHMADGRVKVERLKVA' A
#
# COMPACT_ATOMS: atom_id res chain seq x y z
N MET A 1 -27.41 -15.21 2.58
CA MET A 1 -26.05 -15.08 3.15
C MET A 1 -25.38 -13.93 2.42
N ARG A 2 -25.00 -12.88 3.16
CA ARG A 2 -24.48 -11.62 2.59
C ARG A 2 -23.05 -11.89 2.12
N SER A 3 -22.82 -11.87 0.81
CA SER A 3 -21.47 -11.95 0.24
C SER A 3 -20.65 -10.81 0.84
N LEU A 4 -19.66 -11.14 1.68
CA LEU A 4 -18.59 -10.20 2.00
C LEU A 4 -17.81 -10.01 0.69
N THR A 5 -18.27 -9.09 -0.15
CA THR A 5 -17.34 -8.34 -1.00
C THR A 5 -16.46 -7.59 -0.02
N LEU A 6 -15.37 -8.24 0.41
CA LEU A 6 -14.24 -7.55 1.00
C LEU A 6 -13.91 -6.47 -0.03
N ASP A 7 -14.10 -5.19 0.30
CA ASP A 7 -13.48 -4.08 -0.41
C ASP A 7 -11.97 -4.24 -0.21
N MET A 8 -11.42 -5.22 -0.91
CA MET A 8 -10.01 -5.52 -0.86
C MET A 8 -9.34 -4.38 -1.61
N PRO A 9 -8.46 -3.61 -0.95
CA PRO A 9 -7.82 -2.47 -1.59
C PRO A 9 -7.16 -2.92 -2.88
N ASN A 10 -7.37 -2.14 -3.94
CA ASN A 10 -6.81 -2.45 -5.25
C ASN A 10 -5.28 -2.46 -5.15
N GLY A 11 -4.66 -3.59 -5.52
CA GLY A 11 -3.21 -3.73 -5.44
C GLY A 11 -2.46 -2.64 -6.19
N ARG A 12 -3.03 -2.14 -7.30
CA ARG A 12 -2.46 -1.02 -8.06
C ARG A 12 -2.42 0.28 -7.25
N GLU A 13 -3.50 0.60 -6.54
CA GLU A 13 -3.58 1.81 -5.72
C GLU A 13 -2.61 1.76 -4.53
N LEU A 14 -2.45 0.57 -3.93
CA LEU A 14 -1.47 0.36 -2.87
C LEU A 14 -0.03 0.53 -3.36
N ASN A 15 0.27 0.04 -4.56
CA ASN A 15 1.59 0.23 -5.17
C ASN A 15 1.83 1.70 -5.55
N ASP A 16 0.83 2.37 -6.15
CA ASP A 16 0.91 3.78 -6.51
C ASP A 16 1.14 4.66 -5.26
N GLU A 17 0.47 4.38 -4.13
CA GLU A 17 0.70 5.10 -2.85
C GLU A 17 2.09 4.82 -2.27
N LEU A 18 2.60 3.58 -2.40
CA LEU A 18 3.96 3.24 -1.96
C LEU A 18 5.02 3.99 -2.77
N ASP A 19 4.86 4.06 -4.09
CA ASP A 19 5.76 4.80 -4.98
C ASP A 19 5.73 6.30 -4.67
N LEU A 20 4.53 6.87 -4.45
CA LEU A 20 4.38 8.26 -4.06
C LEU A 20 5.04 8.56 -2.70
N ALA A 21 4.75 7.74 -1.68
CA ALA A 21 5.32 7.93 -0.35
C ALA A 21 6.85 7.80 -0.35
N THR A 22 7.39 6.87 -1.13
CA THR A 22 8.84 6.71 -1.31
C THR A 22 9.44 7.92 -2.02
N SER A 23 8.80 8.42 -3.09
CA SER A 23 9.25 9.61 -3.82
C SER A 23 9.27 10.85 -2.94
N LEU A 24 8.23 11.04 -2.10
CA LEU A 24 8.16 12.14 -1.14
C LEU A 24 9.20 12.04 -0.02
N MET A 25 9.56 10.82 0.41
CA MET A 25 10.64 10.63 1.37
C MET A 25 12.01 10.93 0.75
N MET A 26 12.23 10.50 -0.50
CA MET A 26 13.49 10.70 -1.22
C MET A 26 13.70 12.14 -1.71
N SER A 27 12.64 12.94 -1.82
CA SER A 27 12.76 14.37 -2.14
C SER A 27 13.24 15.22 -0.95
N ILE A 28 13.30 14.64 0.26
CA ILE A 28 13.81 15.33 1.44
C ILE A 28 15.34 15.38 1.38
N PRO A 29 15.94 16.58 1.48
CA PRO A 29 17.39 16.73 1.55
C PRO A 29 18.01 15.88 2.66
N VAL A 30 19.21 15.34 2.40
CA VAL A 30 19.92 14.43 3.31
C VAL A 30 20.21 15.10 4.66
N GLU A 31 20.39 16.42 4.68
CA GLU A 31 20.64 17.24 5.86
C GLU A 31 19.44 17.27 6.81
N LEU A 32 18.24 16.96 6.31
CA LEU A 32 17.00 16.91 7.09
C LEU A 32 16.67 15.50 7.58
N ILE A 33 17.52 14.51 7.35
CA ILE A 33 17.33 13.16 7.90
C ILE A 33 17.26 13.25 9.43
N GLY A 34 16.25 12.58 10.01
CA GLY A 34 16.00 12.60 11.45
C GLY A 34 15.18 13.80 11.95
N SER A 35 14.95 14.82 11.11
CA SER A 35 14.02 15.92 11.38
C SER A 35 12.56 15.43 11.47
N VAL A 36 11.67 16.30 11.94
CA VAL A 36 10.22 16.00 12.01
C VAL A 36 9.66 15.66 10.63
N GLN A 37 9.98 16.46 9.61
CA GLN A 37 9.53 16.25 8.24
C GLN A 37 9.99 14.88 7.69
N TRP A 38 11.25 14.52 7.94
CA TRP A 38 11.77 13.23 7.52
C TRP A 38 11.08 12.06 8.25
N ARG A 39 10.83 12.19 9.56
CA ARG A 39 10.13 11.16 10.34
C ARG A 39 8.69 10.97 9.87
N GLU A 40 7.99 12.05 9.53
CA GLU A 40 6.63 11.99 8.99
C GLU A 40 6.59 11.31 7.63
N ALA A 41 7.48 11.68 6.70
CA ALA A 41 7.56 11.03 5.39
C ALA A 41 7.99 9.56 5.51
N SER A 42 8.96 9.26 6.37
CA SER A 42 9.39 7.89 6.67
C SER A 42 8.26 7.05 7.26
N SER A 43 7.49 7.60 8.19
CA SER A 43 6.32 6.94 8.78
C SER A 43 5.27 6.64 7.70
N ARG A 44 4.97 7.60 6.82
CA ARG A 44 4.03 7.40 5.70
C ARG A 44 4.51 6.30 4.76
N GLN A 45 5.78 6.32 4.36
CA GLN A 45 6.37 5.31 3.49
C GLN A 45 6.30 3.91 4.11
N TYR A 46 6.63 3.81 5.41
CA TYR A 46 6.56 2.56 6.15
C TYR A 46 5.12 2.01 6.22
N GLN A 47 4.13 2.87 6.46
CA GLN A 47 2.72 2.47 6.46
C GLN A 47 2.24 2.01 5.08
N ALA A 48 2.62 2.71 4.01
CA ALA A 48 2.30 2.30 2.64
C ALA A 48 2.92 0.93 2.31
N PHE A 49 4.18 0.72 2.66
CA PHE A 49 4.88 -0.56 2.47
C PHE A 49 4.20 -1.70 3.23
N ARG A 50 3.81 -1.45 4.49
CA ARG A 50 3.12 -2.45 5.31
C ARG A 50 1.81 -2.89 4.67
N LYS A 51 0.98 -1.95 4.21
CA LYS A 51 -0.31 -2.25 3.56
C LYS A 51 -0.12 -3.02 2.26
N TRP A 52 0.86 -2.63 1.44
CA TRP A 52 1.21 -3.36 0.22
C TRP A 52 1.65 -4.79 0.53
N ARG A 53 2.51 -4.97 1.54
CA ARG A 53 2.97 -6.30 1.97
C ARG A 53 1.83 -7.16 2.50
N GLU A 54 0.94 -6.59 3.31
CA GLU A 54 -0.27 -7.27 3.81
C GLU A 54 -1.16 -7.72 2.64
N TYR A 55 -1.37 -6.87 1.63
CA TYR A 55 -2.07 -7.22 0.40
C TYR A 55 -1.41 -8.40 -0.33
N LEU A 56 -0.09 -8.36 -0.52
CA LEU A 56 0.65 -9.44 -1.17
C LEU A 56 0.52 -10.77 -0.42
N HIS A 57 0.62 -10.75 0.92
CA HIS A 57 0.41 -11.94 1.73
C HIS A 57 -1.01 -12.47 1.61
N HIS A 58 -2.02 -11.60 1.65
CA HIS A 58 -3.42 -12.01 1.44
C HIS A 58 -3.63 -12.66 0.08
N MET A 59 -3.04 -12.10 -0.99
CA MET A 59 -3.10 -12.68 -2.33
C MET A 59 -2.37 -14.04 -2.41
N ALA A 60 -1.19 -14.16 -1.77
CA ALA A 60 -0.39 -15.38 -1.75
C ALA A 60 -1.05 -16.52 -0.95
N ASP A 61 -1.75 -16.20 0.14
CA ASP A 61 -2.47 -17.17 0.98
C ASP A 61 -3.67 -17.82 0.27
N GLY A 62 -4.02 -17.39 -0.94
CA GLY A 62 -5.08 -17.98 -1.78
C GLY A 62 -6.50 -17.85 -1.20
N ARG A 63 -6.66 -17.14 -0.08
CA ARG A 63 -7.95 -16.87 0.57
C ARG A 63 -8.77 -15.80 -0.16
N VAL A 64 -8.19 -15.15 -1.16
CA VAL A 64 -8.86 -14.15 -1.99
C VAL A 64 -9.62 -14.87 -3.10
N LYS A 65 -10.94 -15.04 -2.89
CA LYS A 65 -11.86 -15.26 -4.01
C LYS A 65 -11.92 -13.96 -4.80
N VAL A 66 -11.03 -13.82 -5.78
CA VAL A 66 -11.24 -12.84 -6.85
C VAL A 66 -12.46 -13.35 -7.62
N GLU A 67 -13.65 -12.82 -7.32
CA GLU A 67 -14.79 -12.99 -8.20
C GLU A 67 -14.36 -12.40 -9.55
N ARG A 68 -14.00 -13.28 -10.49
CA ARG A 68 -13.75 -12.88 -11.87
C ARG A 68 -15.03 -12.22 -12.34
N LEU A 69 -14.99 -10.89 -12.47
CA LEU A 69 -16.05 -10.15 -13.14
C LEU A 69 -16.25 -10.81 -14.51
N LYS A 70 -17.40 -11.47 -14.69
CA LYS A 70 -17.81 -11.98 -16.00
C LYS A 70 -18.05 -10.76 -16.87
N VAL A 71 -17.14 -10.51 -17.80
CA VAL A 71 -17.38 -9.57 -18.89
C VAL A 71 -18.52 -10.18 -19.72
N ALA A 72 -19.65 -9.47 -19.77
CA ALA A 72 -20.85 -9.81 -20.52
C ALA A 72 -20.72 -9.42 -21.99
#